data_AF-A0A350PC02-F1
#
_entry.id   AF-A0A350PC02-F1
#
_cell.length_a   1.000
_cell.length_b   1.000
_cell.length_c   1.000
_cell.angle_alpha   90.00
_cell.angle_beta   90.00
_cell.angle_gamma   90.00
#
_symmetry.space_group_name_H-M   'P 1'
#
loop_
_entity.id
_entity.type
_entity.pdbx_description
1 polymer ?
#
loop_
_entity_poly.entity_id
_entity_poly.type
_entity_poly.pdbx_seq_one_letter_code
_entity_poly.pdbx_strand_id
1 'polypeptide(L)' 'MALVNPEIEYSLEEACDLVKKTSNRNFDASVDIDIRLGVDPRHADQMVRGTVSLPHGTGKEVRVLA' A
#
# COMPACT_ATOMS: atom_id res chain seq x y z
N MET A 1 -18.96 11.52 -8.78
CA MET A 1 -17.93 12.55 -9.01
C MET A 1 -16.61 11.91 -8.64
N ALA A 2 -15.76 11.58 -9.61
CA ALA A 2 -14.54 10.82 -9.36
C ALA A 2 -13.60 11.69 -8.51
N LEU A 3 -13.26 11.22 -7.31
CA LEU A 3 -12.40 11.95 -6.37
C LEU A 3 -10.92 11.92 -6.78
N VAL A 4 -10.56 11.06 -7.74
CA VAL A 4 -9.19 10.84 -8.21
C VAL A 4 -9.11 11.12 -9.71
N ASN A 5 -8.13 11.93 -10.13
CA ASN A 5 -7.83 12.20 -11.54
C ASN A 5 -6.56 11.43 -11.95
N PRO A 6 -6.62 10.55 -12.96
CA PRO A 6 -5.46 9.76 -13.40
C PRO A 6 -4.35 10.58 -14.09
N GLU A 7 -4.62 11.82 -14.52
CA GLU A 7 -3.63 12.67 -15.21
C GLU A 7 -2.78 13.53 -14.24
N ILE A 8 -3.13 13.55 -12.96
CA ILE A 8 -2.48 14.40 -11.96
C ILE A 8 -1.61 13.53 -11.06
N GLU A 9 -0.34 13.93 -10.90
CA GLU A 9 0.54 13.37 -9.88
C GLU A 9 0.23 14.05 -8.54
N TYR A 10 -0.15 13.24 -7.55
CA TYR A 10 -0.42 13.71 -6.19
C TYR A 10 0.83 13.59 -5.33
N SER A 11 1.05 14.57 -4.45
CA SER A 11 2.04 14.42 -3.39
C SER A 11 1.61 13.34 -2.38
N LEU A 12 2.55 12.82 -1.59
CA LEU A 12 2.28 11.75 -0.63
C LEU A 12 1.18 12.14 0.38
N GLU A 13 1.20 13.40 0.83
CA GLU A 13 0.24 13.94 1.80
C GLU A 13 -1.17 14.00 1.21
N GLU A 14 -1.29 14.54 -0.01
CA GLU A 14 -2.57 14.62 -0.72
C GLU A 14 -3.13 13.24 -1.06
N ALA A 15 -2.26 12.30 -1.46
CA ALA A 15 -2.64 10.91 -1.72
C ALA A 15 -3.19 10.24 -0.46
N CYS A 16 -2.55 10.42 0.71
CA CYS A 16 -3.04 9.87 1.97
C CYS A 16 -4.43 10.39 2.35
N ASP A 17 -4.70 11.68 2.11
CA ASP A 17 -6.01 12.27 2.39
C ASP A 17 -7.09 11.82 1.40
N LEU A 18 -6.73 11.66 0.12
CA LEU A 18 -7.65 11.15 -0.91
C LEU A 18 -8.02 9.69 -0.67
N VAL A 19 -7.08 8.85 -0.25
CA VAL A 19 -7.34 7.43 0.07
C VAL A 19 -8.36 7.31 1.20
N LYS A 20 -8.24 8.10 2.26
CA LYS A 20 -9.22 8.14 3.37
C LYS A 20 -10.61 8.63 2.93
N LYS A 21 -10.67 9.61 2.02
CA LYS A 21 -11.95 10.13 1.48
C LYS A 21 -12.62 9.14 0.53
N THR A 22 -11.84 8.29 -0.13
CA THR A 22 -12.33 7.27 -1.06
C THR A 22 -12.83 6.02 -0.32
N SER A 23 -12.28 5.72 0.85
CA SER A 23 -12.72 4.59 1.68
C SER A 23 -14.06 4.88 2.37
N ASN A 24 -15.17 4.63 1.68
CA ASN A 24 -16.52 4.76 2.22
C ASN A 24 -16.97 3.50 3.01
N ARG A 25 -16.07 2.88 3.77
CA ARG A 25 -16.32 1.63 4.50
C ARG A 25 -16.25 1.87 6.01
N ASN A 26 -17.18 1.26 6.75
CA ASN A 26 -17.28 1.38 8.21
C ASN A 26 -16.29 0.48 8.98
N PHE A 27 -15.23 0.01 8.34
CA PHE A 27 -14.23 -0.89 8.94
C PHE A 27 -12.82 -0.48 8.51
N ASP A 28 -11.81 -0.98 9.24
CA ASP A 28 -10.40 -0.71 8.95
C ASP A 28 -10.00 -1.30 7.59
N ALA A 29 -9.96 -0.43 6.58
CA ALA A 29 -9.59 -0.80 5.23
C ALA A 29 -8.06 -0.94 5.10
N SER A 30 -7.62 -1.97 4.38
CA SER A 30 -6.22 -2.11 3.97
C SER A 30 -5.88 -1.11 2.87
N VAL A 31 -4.64 -0.63 2.87
CA VAL A 31 -4.08 0.20 1.80
C VAL A 31 -3.05 -0.63 1.03
N ASP A 32 -3.20 -0.66 -0.29
CA ASP A 32 -2.27 -1.31 -1.21
C ASP A 32 -1.40 -0.24 -1.90
N ILE A 33 -0.13 -0.57 -2.14
CA ILE A 33 0.82 0.31 -2.82
C ILE A 33 1.47 -0.50 -3.96
N ASP A 34 1.18 -0.10 -5.20
CA ASP A 34 1.76 -0.71 -6.39
C ASP A 34 3.02 0.05 -6.82
N ILE A 35 4.18 -0.61 -6.70
CA ILE A 35 5.46 -0.04 -7.12
C ILE A 35 5.98 -0.83 -8.31
N ARG A 36 6.18 -0.16 -9.44
CA ARG A 36 6.84 -0.74 -10.61
C ARG A 36 8.35 -0.67 -10.43
N LEU A 37 8.95 -1.77 -9.99
CA LEU A 37 10.38 -1.86 -9.69
C LEU A 37 11.28 -2.09 -10.92
N GLY A 38 10.72 -2.37 -12.11
CA GLY A 38 11.49 -2.56 -13.34
C GLY A 38 12.43 -3.78 -13.35
N VAL A 39 12.31 -4.66 -12.37
CA VAL A 39 13.10 -5.90 -12.24
C VAL A 39 12.63 -6.95 -13.24
N ASP A 40 13.55 -7.70 -13.84
CA ASP A 40 13.20 -8.84 -14.70
C ASP A 40 13.03 -10.11 -13.84
N PRO A 41 11.80 -10.63 -13.67
CA PRO A 41 11.53 -11.78 -12.82
C PRO A 41 12.12 -13.09 -13.37
N ARG A 42 12.69 -13.10 -14.58
CA ARG A 42 13.37 -14.27 -15.17
C ARG A 42 14.78 -14.46 -14.61
N HIS A 43 15.37 -13.40 -14.06
CA HIS A 43 16.69 -13.42 -13.44
C HIS A 43 16.52 -13.52 -11.91
N ALA A 44 16.93 -14.66 -11.34
CA ALA A 44 16.66 -15.01 -9.94
C ALA A 44 17.27 -14.03 -8.92
N ASP A 45 18.35 -13.36 -9.30
CA ASP A 45 19.07 -12.34 -8.53
C ASP A 45 18.35 -10.98 -8.48
N GLN A 46 17.41 -10.72 -9.40
CA GLN A 46 16.62 -9.48 -9.44
C GLN A 46 15.26 -9.61 -8.73
N MET A 47 14.94 -10.79 -8.19
CA MET A 47 13.71 -11.00 -7.45
C MET A 47 13.80 -10.35 -6.06
N VAL A 48 13.06 -9.27 -5.86
CA VAL A 48 12.99 -8.58 -4.57
C VAL A 48 11.89 -9.21 -3.71
N ARG A 49 12.28 -9.93 -2.66
CA ARG A 49 11.37 -10.42 -1.62
C ARG A 49 11.81 -9.88 -0.26
N GLY A 50 11.09 -8.85 0.21
CA GLY A 50 11.32 -8.24 1.51
C GLY A 50 10.10 -8.36 2.41
N THR A 51 10.33 -8.39 3.71
CA THR A 51 9.30 -8.12 4.72
C THR A 51 9.66 -6.79 5.37
N VAL A 52 8.67 -5.91 5.53
CA VAL A 52 8.84 -4.63 6.22
C VAL A 52 7.83 -4.56 7.35
N SER A 53 8.32 -4.27 8.54
CA SER A 53 7.48 -3.90 9.67
C SER A 53 7.09 -2.44 9.52
N LEU A 54 5.79 -2.18 9.35
CA LEU A 54 5.27 -0.81 9.34
C LEU A 54 5.49 -0.16 10.72
N PRO A 55 5.96 1.10 10.79
CA PRO A 55 6.22 1.77 12.07
C PRO A 55 4.96 1.95 12.94
N HIS A 56 3.78 1.95 12.31
CA HIS A 56 2.48 1.99 12.99
C HIS A 56 1.80 0.60 13.07
N GLY A 57 2.47 -0.46 12.63
CA GLY A 57 1.93 -1.81 12.58
C GLY A 57 0.72 -1.95 11.63
N THR A 58 0.09 -3.12 11.67
CA THR A 58 -1.12 -3.45 10.88
C THR A 58 -2.38 -3.50 11.73
N GLY A 59 -2.31 -3.08 13.00
CA GLY A 59 -3.44 -3.08 13.94
C GLY A 59 -3.96 -4.47 14.35
N LYS A 60 -3.37 -5.55 13.82
CA LYS A 60 -3.81 -6.93 14.07
C LYS A 60 -2.87 -7.63 15.06
N GLU A 61 -3.42 -8.15 16.15
CA GLU A 61 -2.68 -8.96 17.12
C GLU A 61 -2.36 -10.33 16.50
N VAL A 62 -1.08 -10.57 16.19
CA VAL A 62 -0.63 -11.87 15.66
C VAL A 62 -0.36 -12.80 16.83
N ARG A 63 -1.25 -13.78 17.07
CA ARG A 63 -0.96 -14.90 17.98
C ARG A 63 -0.28 -16.01 17.20
N VAL A 64 0.93 -16.34 17.63
CA VAL A 64 1.64 -17.56 17.21
C VAL A 64 1.29 -18.65 18.20
N LEU A 65 0.67 -19.73 17.72
CA LEU A 65 0.54 -20.97 18.50
C LEU A 65 1.87 -21.73 18.36
N ALA A 66 2.51 -21.98 19.50
CA ALA A 66 3.68 -22.85 19.60
C ALA A 66 3.26 -24.32 19.72
#